data_AF-A0A3D1HPB8-F1
#
_entry.id   AF-A0A3D1HPB8-F1
#
_cell.length_a   1.000
_cell.length_b   1.000
_cell.length_c   1.000
_cell.angle_alpha   90.00
_cell.angle_beta   90.00
_cell.angle_gamma   90.00
#
_symmetry.space_group_name_H-M   'P 1'
#
loop_
_entity.id
_entity.type
_entity.pdbx_description
1 polymer ?
#
loop_
_entity_poly.entity_id
_entity_poly.type
_entity_poly.pdbx_seq_one_letter_code
_entity_poly.pdbx_strand_id
1 'polypeptide(L)' 'MSNTPLHLHLVSDSTGETVHQIARACLAQFPEVRATEHVWTLVRSDTHVEA' A
#
# COMPACT_ATOMS: atom_id res chain seq x y z
N MET A 1 16.27 14.86 -8.08
CA MET A 1 15.22 13.86 -7.84
C MET A 1 15.23 13.56 -6.36
N SER A 2 14.12 13.78 -5.65
CA SER A 2 14.05 13.52 -4.20
C SER A 2 14.26 12.03 -3.97
N ASN A 3 15.37 11.69 -3.31
CA ASN A 3 15.80 10.32 -2.99
C ASN A 3 14.98 9.72 -1.83
N THR A 4 13.74 10.15 -1.67
CA THR A 4 12.85 9.65 -0.62
C THR A 4 12.27 8.32 -1.11
N PRO A 5 12.49 7.20 -0.41
CA PRO A 5 11.90 5.92 -0.77
C PRO A 5 10.36 6.04 -0.75
N LEU A 6 9.71 5.52 -1.80
CA LEU A 6 8.26 5.49 -1.87
C LEU A 6 7.74 4.35 -1.00
N HIS A 7 7.05 4.68 0.08
CA HIS A 7 6.34 3.71 0.92
C HIS A 7 4.86 3.74 0.58
N LEU A 8 4.30 2.60 0.17
CA LEU A 8 2.91 2.46 -0.21
C LEU A 8 2.17 1.63 0.84
N HIS A 9 1.31 2.28 1.62
CA HIS A 9 0.50 1.61 2.64
C HIS A 9 -0.85 1.21 2.03
N LEU A 10 -1.10 -0.09 1.96
CA LEU A 10 -2.30 -0.69 1.41
C LEU A 10 -3.18 -1.15 2.57
N VAL A 11 -4.26 -0.42 2.83
CA VAL A 11 -5.13 -0.63 3.99
C VAL A 11 -6.48 -1.18 3.56
N SER A 12 -6.95 -2.23 4.23
CA SER A 12 -8.26 -2.84 4.00
C SER A 12 -8.87 -3.37 5.30
N ASP A 13 -10.19 -3.24 5.43
CA ASP A 13 -11.01 -3.82 6.51
C ASP A 13 -11.26 -5.34 6.34
N SER A 14 -10.89 -5.88 5.18
CA SER A 14 -11.02 -7.28 4.78
C SER A 14 -9.64 -7.87 4.46
N THR A 15 -9.49 -8.62 3.37
CA THR A 15 -8.27 -9.35 2.99
C THR A 15 -7.19 -8.51 2.32
N GLY A 16 -7.49 -7.29 1.85
CA GLY A 16 -6.52 -6.44 1.14
C GLY A 16 -6.21 -6.81 -0.31
N GLU A 17 -6.81 -7.88 -0.85
CA GLU A 17 -6.49 -8.35 -2.21
C GLU A 17 -6.82 -7.31 -3.29
N THR A 18 -7.96 -6.63 -3.16
CA THR A 18 -8.39 -5.60 -4.12
C THR A 18 -7.40 -4.43 -4.18
N VAL A 19 -6.98 -3.90 -3.04
CA VAL A 19 -6.03 -2.77 -3.00
C VAL A 19 -4.63 -3.19 -3.46
N HIS A 20 -4.25 -4.44 -3.20
CA HIS A 20 -3.00 -5.01 -3.70
C HIS A 20 -2.99 -5.13 -5.23
N GLN A 21 -4.05 -5.64 -5.85
CA GLN A 21 -4.13 -5.73 -7.32
C GLN A 21 -4.11 -4.35 -7.99
N ILE A 22 -4.82 -3.37 -7.41
CA ILE A 22 -4.81 -1.99 -7.91
C ILE A 22 -3.40 -1.40 -7.81
N ALA A 23 -2.72 -1.57 -6.67
CA ALA A 23 -1.36 -1.09 -6.48
C ALA A 23 -0.40 -1.64 -7.55
N ARG A 24 -0.46 -2.95 -7.83
CA ARG A 24 0.35 -3.55 -8.89
C ARG A 24 0.03 -3.00 -10.28
N ALA A 25 -1.25 -2.82 -10.60
CA ALA A 25 -1.66 -2.24 -11.88
C ALA A 25 -1.13 -0.80 -12.06
N CYS A 26 -1.15 0.00 -10.99
CA CYS A 26 -0.59 1.35 -10.99
C CYS A 26 0.94 1.34 -11.10
N LEU A 27 1.64 0.54 -10.30
CA LEU A 27 3.11 0.48 -10.31
C LEU A 27 3.66 -0.04 -11.64
N ALA A 28 2.92 -0.90 -12.33
CA ALA A 28 3.28 -1.36 -13.68
C ALA A 28 3.39 -0.21 -14.71
N GLN A 29 2.74 0.93 -14.47
CA GLN A 29 2.86 2.12 -15.33
C GLN A 29 4.14 2.92 -15.10
N PHE A 30 4.88 2.64 -14.02
CA PHE A 30 6.04 3.40 -13.57
C PHE A 30 7.23 2.48 -13.26
N PRO A 31 7.88 1.88 -14.28
CA PRO A 31 8.94 0.88 -14.07
C PRO A 31 10.18 1.41 -13.35
N GLU A 32 10.42 2.73 -13.36
CA GLU A 32 11.54 3.36 -12.66
C GLU A 32 11.24 3.64 -11.17
N VAL A 33 9.98 3.50 -10.75
CA VAL A 33 9.57 3.71 -9.36
C VAL A 33 9.76 2.43 -8.56
N ARG A 34 10.54 2.53 -7.48
CA ARG A 34 10.68 1.46 -6.48
C ARG A 34 9.83 1.81 -5.26
N ALA A 35 8.79 1.02 -5.01
CA ALA A 35 7.93 1.16 -3.85
C ALA A 35 8.16 0.02 -2.85
N THR A 36 8.15 0.34 -1.56
CA THR A 36 7.98 -0.66 -0.49
C THR A 36 6.50 -0.72 -0.14
N GLU A 37 5.87 -1.86 -0.40
CA GLU A 37 4.47 -2.10 -0.08
C GLU A 37 4.31 -2.58 1.35
N HIS A 38 3.43 -1.93 2.11
CA HIS A 38 3.02 -2.34 3.46
C HIS A 38 1.53 -2.70 3.42
N VAL A 39 1.21 -3.97 3.64
CA VAL A 39 -0.18 -4.47 3.54
C VAL A 39 -0.79 -4.61 4.93
N TRP A 40 -1.90 -3.91 5.16
CA TRP A 40 -2.64 -3.87 6.41
C TRP A 40 -4.05 -4.41 6.16
N THR A 41 -4.29 -5.63 6.62
CA THR A 41 -5.59 -6.30 6.49
C THR A 41 -6.36 -6.21 7.81
N LEU A 42 -7.67 -6.41 7.76
CA LEU A 42 -8.57 -6.39 8.93
C LEU A 42 -8.52 -5.08 9.74
N VAL A 43 -8.17 -3.95 9.11
CA VAL A 43 -8.18 -2.61 9.74
C VAL A 43 -9.62 -2.10 9.83
N ARG A 44 -10.26 -2.34 10.97
CA ARG A 44 -11.72 -2.14 11.19
C ARG A 44 -12.07 -1.07 12.21
N SER A 45 -11.07 -0.44 12.82
CA SER A 45 -11.27 0.57 13.85
C SER A 45 -10.07 1.48 13.94
N ASP A 46 -10.28 2.68 14.48
CA ASP A 46 -9.24 3.70 14.64
C ASP A 46 -8.08 3.21 15.51
N THR A 47 -8.33 2.30 16.46
CA THR A 47 -7.29 1.65 17.28
C THR A 47 -6.24 0.90 16.45
N HIS A 48 -6.59 0.38 15.27
CA HIS A 48 -5.63 -0.29 14.39
C HIS A 48 -4.70 0.70 13.65
N VAL A 49 -5.05 1.99 13.61
CA VAL A 49 -4.30 3.05 12.92
C VAL A 49 -3.43 3.83 13.92
N GLU A 50 -3.82 3.88 15.19
CA GLU A 50 -3.16 4.66 16.25
C GLU A 50 -2.01 3.94 16.97
N ALA A 51 -1.84 2.62 16.76
CA ALA A 51 -0.82 1.79 17.43
C ALA A 51 0.53 1.79 16.72
#